data_AF-A0A1E3BUC0-F1
#
_entry.id   AF-A0A1E3BUC0-F1
#
_cell.length_a   1.000
_cell.length_b   1.000
_cell.length_c   1.000
_cell.angle_alpha   90.00
_cell.angle_beta   90.00
_cell.angle_gamma   90.00
#
_symmetry.space_group_name_H-M   'P 1'
#
loop_
_entity.id
_entity.type
_entity.pdbx_description
1 polymer ?
#
loop_
_entity_poly.entity_id
_entity_poly.type
_entity_poly.pdbx_seq_one_letter_code
_entity_poly.pdbx_strand_id
1 'polypeptide(L)'
;MEPIHDSDTGCILLQDIPEDTGHTLVHYLQTRQYKHLRSRRESHEAYRRNVFTYMAANYLDLADLSLQARTFMDRSVQGVNVFQALNIALEVWLLTPADRVDFFIYHLRDKIFDTLEKNPYLFEKPAFGEYVGRTLQFDKFLVWVMANAYYNRVSQCACVGRLEGPVAVAGTIEAGMVDDGRRVRKRRRSDAAPPD
;
A
#
# COMPACT_ATOMS: atom_id res chain seq x y z
N MET A 1 18.99 3.63 -21.09
CA MET A 1 18.31 4.09 -22.31
C MET A 1 19.28 5.08 -22.93
N GLU A 2 19.57 4.91 -24.21
CA GLU A 2 20.46 5.82 -24.92
C GLU A 2 19.57 6.71 -25.78
N PRO A 3 19.74 8.03 -25.72
CA PRO A 3 19.07 8.91 -26.67
C PRO A 3 19.47 8.47 -28.08
N ILE A 4 18.47 8.26 -28.94
CA ILE A 4 18.74 8.03 -30.36
C ILE A 4 19.24 9.36 -30.91
N HIS A 5 20.55 9.43 -31.15
CA HIS A 5 21.17 10.56 -31.82
C HIS A 5 20.90 10.44 -33.31
N ASP A 6 20.01 11.28 -33.82
CA ASP A 6 19.95 11.54 -35.26
C ASP A 6 21.05 12.57 -35.58
N SER A 7 22.19 12.05 -36.05
CA SER A 7 23.43 12.80 -36.28
C SER A 7 23.30 13.90 -37.35
N ASP A 8 22.20 13.94 -38.10
CA ASP A 8 22.00 14.90 -39.19
C ASP A 8 21.20 16.15 -38.79
N THR A 9 20.52 16.14 -37.63
CA THR A 9 19.58 17.23 -37.26
C THR A 9 19.86 17.90 -35.90
N GLY A 10 20.81 17.39 -35.10
CA GLY A 10 21.08 17.93 -33.75
C GLY A 10 19.88 17.80 -32.79
N CYS A 11 18.90 16.97 -33.14
CA CYS A 11 17.70 16.74 -32.36
C CYS A 11 17.87 15.51 -31.45
N ILE A 12 17.38 15.62 -30.22
CA ILE A 12 17.28 14.50 -29.27
C ILE A 12 15.80 14.10 -29.21
N LEU A 13 15.51 12.85 -29.58
CA LEU A 13 14.15 12.31 -29.54
C LEU A 13 13.89 11.61 -28.20
N LEU A 14 12.84 12.03 -27.51
CA LEU A 14 12.40 11.47 -26.23
C LEU A 14 11.06 10.74 -26.43
N GLN A 15 11.09 9.55 -27.05
CA GLN A 15 9.88 8.81 -27.45
C GLN A 15 8.99 8.39 -26.27
N ASP A 16 9.59 8.14 -25.10
CA ASP A 16 8.87 7.61 -23.94
C ASP A 16 8.45 8.71 -22.93
N ILE A 17 8.58 9.99 -23.32
CA ILE A 17 8.22 11.12 -22.47
C ILE A 17 6.99 11.82 -23.07
N PRO A 18 5.87 11.92 -22.33
CA PRO A 18 4.70 12.66 -22.78
C PRO A 18 5.05 14.12 -23.14
N GLU A 19 4.43 14.65 -24.19
CA GLU A 19 4.70 16.01 -24.71
C GLU A 19 4.63 17.11 -23.64
N ASP A 20 3.64 17.04 -22.74
CA ASP A 20 3.47 18.02 -21.66
C ASP A 20 4.58 17.94 -20.59
N THR A 21 5.17 16.76 -20.43
CA THR A 21 6.38 16.55 -19.61
C THR A 21 7.60 17.09 -20.34
N GLY A 22 7.72 16.86 -21.65
CA GLY A 22 8.77 17.46 -22.50
C GLY A 22 8.82 18.98 -22.39
N HIS A 23 7.67 19.65 -22.45
CA HIS A 23 7.59 21.10 -22.23
C HIS A 23 8.08 21.53 -20.84
N THR A 24 7.74 20.77 -19.80
CA THR A 24 8.18 21.06 -18.42
C THR A 24 9.70 20.91 -18.30
N LEU A 25 10.29 19.89 -18.93
CA LEU A 25 11.74 19.67 -18.95
C LEU A 25 12.47 20.82 -19.66
N VAL A 26 12.04 21.19 -20.87
CA VAL A 26 12.66 22.28 -21.64
C VAL A 26 12.58 23.59 -20.87
N HIS A 27 11.43 23.91 -20.27
CA HIS A 27 11.28 25.12 -19.47
C HIS A 27 12.21 25.12 -18.26
N TYR A 28 12.29 23.99 -17.54
CA TYR A 28 13.18 23.87 -16.39
C TYR A 28 14.65 24.03 -16.76
N LEU A 29 15.11 23.46 -17.88
CA LEU A 29 16.49 23.61 -18.34
C LEU A 29 16.84 25.08 -18.64
N GLN A 30 15.86 25.86 -19.11
CA GLN A 30 16.03 27.29 -19.41
C GLN A 30 15.96 28.19 -18.17
N THR A 31 15.04 27.92 -17.24
CA THR A 31 14.71 28.86 -16.15
C THR A 31 15.09 28.36 -14.76
N ARG A 32 15.42 27.07 -14.63
CA ARG A 32 15.55 26.34 -13.35
C ARG A 32 14.28 26.35 -12.49
N GLN A 33 13.13 26.70 -13.06
CA GLN A 33 11.85 26.74 -12.36
C GLN A 33 10.95 25.58 -12.79
N TYR A 34 10.34 24.91 -11.82
CA TYR A 34 9.27 23.95 -12.08
C TYR A 34 7.97 24.67 -12.41
N LYS A 35 7.57 24.66 -13.68
CA LYS A 35 6.29 25.18 -14.13
C LYS A 35 5.66 24.27 -15.17
N HIS A 36 4.35 24.16 -15.09
CA HIS A 36 3.55 23.41 -16.05
C HIS A 36 2.87 24.35 -17.05
N LEU A 37 2.81 23.92 -18.31
CA LEU A 37 2.22 24.71 -19.40
C LEU A 37 0.72 24.99 -19.23
N ARG A 38 0.00 24.18 -18.44
CA ARG A 38 -1.45 24.32 -18.20
C ARG A 38 -1.83 23.93 -16.78
N SER A 39 -2.57 24.77 -16.06
CA SER A 39 -3.30 24.34 -14.86
C SER A 39 -4.52 23.55 -15.32
N ARG A 40 -4.38 22.24 -15.53
CA ARG A 40 -5.57 21.41 -15.65
C ARG A 40 -6.28 21.40 -14.28
N ARG A 41 -7.60 21.55 -14.29
CA ARG A 41 -8.41 21.68 -13.07
C ARG A 41 -8.53 20.36 -12.31
N GLU A 42 -8.33 19.25 -13.00
CA GLU A 42 -8.53 17.92 -12.43
C GLU A 42 -7.27 17.45 -11.69
N SER A 43 -7.45 17.05 -10.43
CA SER A 43 -6.38 16.63 -9.51
C SER A 43 -5.54 15.49 -10.06
N HIS A 44 -6.17 14.52 -10.73
CA HIS A 44 -5.49 13.34 -11.27
C HIS A 44 -4.59 13.67 -12.46
N GLU A 45 -4.94 14.65 -13.29
CA GLU A 45 -4.11 15.06 -14.42
C GLU A 45 -2.87 15.84 -13.94
N ALA A 46 -3.04 16.68 -12.90
CA ALA A 46 -1.93 17.35 -12.24
C ALA A 46 -0.98 16.33 -11.60
N TYR A 47 -1.53 15.34 -10.89
CA TYR A 47 -0.76 14.24 -10.32
C TYR A 47 -0.03 13.43 -11.40
N ARG A 48 -0.71 13.04 -12.48
CA ARG A 48 -0.12 12.35 -13.63
C ARG A 48 1.10 13.10 -14.15
N ARG A 49 0.97 14.40 -14.41
CA ARG A 49 2.08 15.22 -14.90
C ARG A 49 3.25 15.27 -13.93
N ASN A 50 2.98 15.41 -12.63
CA ASN A 50 4.02 15.40 -11.60
C ASN A 50 4.76 14.06 -11.58
N VAL A 51 4.03 12.94 -11.69
CA VAL A 51 4.61 11.58 -11.76
C VAL A 51 5.51 11.47 -12.99
N PHE A 52 5.02 11.80 -14.19
CA PHE A 52 5.84 11.71 -15.41
C PHE A 52 7.05 12.63 -15.38
N THR A 53 6.91 13.84 -14.83
CA THR A 53 8.04 14.76 -14.68
C THR A 53 9.06 14.22 -13.67
N TYR A 54 8.60 13.63 -12.58
CA TYR A 54 9.46 12.95 -11.61
C TYR A 54 10.25 11.81 -12.26
N MET A 55 9.57 10.93 -12.99
CA MET A 55 10.19 9.79 -13.68
C MET A 55 11.21 10.27 -14.73
N ALA A 56 10.85 11.26 -15.55
CA ALA A 56 11.75 11.82 -16.55
C ALA A 56 12.96 12.55 -15.93
N ALA A 57 12.75 13.31 -14.85
CA ALA A 57 13.81 14.03 -14.17
C ALA A 57 14.80 13.06 -13.50
N ASN A 58 14.33 11.99 -12.88
CA ASN A 58 15.19 10.92 -12.39
C ASN A 58 15.95 10.25 -13.53
N TYR A 59 15.28 9.98 -14.65
CA TYR A 59 15.88 9.32 -15.79
C TYR A 59 17.02 10.15 -16.41
N LEU A 60 16.87 11.48 -16.44
CA LEU A 60 17.85 12.44 -16.97
C LEU A 60 18.84 12.96 -15.90
N ASP A 61 18.85 12.36 -14.71
CA ASP A 61 19.70 12.78 -13.56
C ASP A 61 19.55 14.26 -13.18
N LEU A 62 18.35 14.82 -13.33
CA LEU A 62 18.00 16.19 -12.94
C LEU A 62 17.50 16.22 -11.48
N ALA A 63 18.41 16.04 -10.53
CA ALA A 63 18.09 15.87 -9.11
C ALA A 63 17.20 16.97 -8.49
N ASP A 64 17.49 18.24 -8.79
CA ASP A 64 16.70 19.37 -8.29
C ASP A 64 15.27 19.38 -8.86
N LEU A 65 15.11 18.95 -10.11
CA LEU A 65 13.81 18.83 -10.75
C LEU A 65 13.03 17.65 -10.20
N SER A 66 13.68 16.50 -9.99
CA SER A 66 13.01 15.33 -9.43
C SER A 66 12.54 15.60 -7.99
N LEU A 67 13.33 16.33 -7.19
CA LEU A 67 12.92 16.75 -5.85
C LEU A 67 11.69 17.68 -5.87
N GLN A 68 11.68 18.65 -6.80
CA GLN A 68 10.53 19.54 -6.98
C GLN A 68 9.29 18.76 -7.42
N ALA A 69 9.42 17.92 -8.46
CA ALA A 69 8.34 17.11 -8.99
C ALA A 69 7.75 16.17 -7.92
N ARG A 70 8.61 15.54 -7.10
CA ARG A 70 8.20 14.74 -5.93
C ARG A 70 7.35 15.54 -4.95
N THR A 71 7.78 16.76 -4.60
CA THR A 71 7.04 17.62 -3.67
C THR A 71 5.64 17.95 -4.20
N PHE A 72 5.51 18.20 -5.50
CA PHE A 72 4.20 18.42 -6.13
C PHE A 72 3.38 17.13 -6.26
N MET A 73 4.02 15.98 -6.48
CA MET A 73 3.39 14.67 -6.48
C MET A 73 2.71 14.38 -5.13
N ASP A 74 3.43 14.59 -4.01
CA ASP A 74 2.91 14.40 -2.65
C ASP A 74 1.72 15.33 -2.33
N ARG A 75 1.70 16.55 -2.87
CA ARG A 75 0.57 17.47 -2.71
C ARG A 75 -0.63 17.07 -3.56
N SER A 76 -0.38 16.68 -4.81
CA SER A 76 -1.44 16.41 -5.79
C SER A 76 -2.14 15.07 -5.54
N VAL A 77 -1.45 14.06 -4.99
CA VAL A 77 -2.03 12.74 -4.71
C VAL A 77 -3.21 12.78 -3.74
N GLN A 78 -3.30 13.81 -2.88
CA GLN A 78 -4.38 13.96 -1.90
C GLN A 78 -5.75 14.05 -2.57
N GLY A 79 -5.84 14.70 -3.74
CA GLY A 79 -7.08 14.85 -4.50
C GLY A 79 -7.37 13.70 -5.46
N VAL A 80 -6.55 12.65 -5.47
CA VAL A 80 -6.63 11.53 -6.44
C VAL A 80 -7.13 10.29 -5.73
N ASN A 81 -8.09 9.57 -6.32
CA ASN A 81 -8.52 8.29 -5.76
C ASN A 81 -7.52 7.16 -6.13
N VAL A 82 -7.55 6.05 -5.41
CA VAL A 82 -6.57 4.96 -5.60
C VAL A 82 -6.62 4.37 -7.02
N PHE A 83 -7.79 4.27 -7.65
CA PHE A 83 -7.93 3.72 -9.00
C PHE A 83 -7.34 4.64 -10.06
N GLN A 84 -7.52 5.96 -9.92
CA GLN A 84 -6.85 6.95 -10.75
C GLN A 84 -5.32 6.87 -10.59
N ALA A 85 -4.83 6.72 -9.36
CA ALA A 85 -3.40 6.56 -9.11
C ALA A 85 -2.85 5.26 -9.72
N LEU A 86 -3.60 4.15 -9.64
CA LEU A 86 -3.24 2.87 -10.25
C LEU A 86 -3.25 2.93 -11.79
N ASN A 87 -4.19 3.66 -12.41
CA ASN A 87 -4.19 3.89 -13.86
C ASN A 87 -2.91 4.61 -14.30
N ILE A 88 -2.57 5.70 -13.61
CA ILE A 88 -1.35 6.47 -13.89
C ILE A 88 -0.11 5.62 -13.68
N ALA A 89 -0.09 4.80 -12.62
CA ALA A 89 1.00 3.86 -12.39
C ALA A 89 1.15 2.88 -13.55
N LEU A 90 0.05 2.28 -14.01
CA LEU A 90 0.11 1.36 -15.14
C LEU A 90 0.69 2.04 -16.40
N GLU A 91 0.30 3.29 -16.69
CA GLU A 91 0.91 4.06 -17.79
C GLU A 91 2.42 4.23 -17.62
N VAL A 92 2.89 4.55 -16.41
CA VAL A 92 4.32 4.72 -16.12
C VAL A 92 5.09 3.42 -16.34
N TRP A 93 4.57 2.28 -15.86
CA TRP A 93 5.21 0.98 -16.02
C TRP A 93 5.24 0.49 -17.46
N LEU A 94 4.31 0.94 -18.31
CA LEU A 94 4.32 0.63 -19.73
C LEU A 94 5.38 1.46 -20.50
N LEU A 95 5.70 2.66 -20.00
CA LEU A 95 6.62 3.59 -20.64
C LEU A 95 8.03 3.59 -20.03
N THR A 96 8.21 3.04 -18.83
CA THR A 96 9.48 3.10 -18.09
C THR A 96 9.99 1.71 -17.73
N PRO A 97 11.30 1.44 -17.88
CA PRO A 97 11.92 0.22 -17.35
C PRO A 97 11.69 0.03 -15.85
N ALA A 98 11.42 -1.22 -15.42
CA ALA A 98 11.08 -1.56 -14.02
C ALA A 98 12.10 -1.14 -12.97
N ASP A 99 13.38 -1.13 -13.33
CA ASP A 99 14.52 -0.87 -12.46
C ASP A 99 14.62 0.60 -12.01
N ARG A 100 13.72 1.47 -12.50
CA ARG A 100 13.80 2.92 -12.29
C ARG A 100 12.60 3.53 -11.56
N VAL A 101 11.75 2.70 -10.97
CA VAL A 101 10.45 3.12 -10.38
C VAL A 101 10.49 3.26 -8.84
N ASP A 102 11.69 3.31 -8.25
CA ASP A 102 11.93 3.12 -6.81
C ASP A 102 11.03 3.95 -5.88
N PHE A 103 11.14 5.28 -5.86
CA PHE A 103 10.34 6.09 -4.93
C PHE A 103 8.85 6.02 -5.23
N PHE A 104 8.48 5.97 -6.52
CA PHE A 104 7.09 5.97 -6.95
C PHE A 104 6.35 4.71 -6.50
N ILE A 105 7.03 3.57 -6.44
CA ILE A 105 6.51 2.32 -5.87
C ILE A 105 6.06 2.52 -4.42
N TYR A 106 6.92 3.11 -3.58
CA TYR A 106 6.59 3.34 -2.17
C TYR A 106 5.48 4.37 -2.01
N HIS A 107 5.52 5.45 -2.78
CA HIS A 107 4.47 6.47 -2.80
C HIS A 107 3.09 5.87 -3.15
N LEU A 108 3.04 5.00 -4.17
CA LEU A 108 1.81 4.34 -4.59
C LEU A 108 1.34 3.31 -3.55
N ARG A 109 2.26 2.56 -2.94
CA ARG A 109 1.94 1.63 -1.83
C ARG A 109 1.24 2.38 -0.70
N ASP A 110 1.81 3.49 -0.25
CA ASP A 110 1.28 4.27 0.86
C ASP A 110 -0.13 4.77 0.54
N LYS A 111 -0.36 5.24 -0.69
CA LYS A 111 -1.70 5.61 -1.15
C LYS A 111 -2.70 4.44 -1.12
N ILE A 112 -2.28 3.23 -1.47
CA ILE A 112 -3.13 2.03 -1.39
C ILE A 112 -3.44 1.70 0.07
N PHE A 113 -2.45 1.77 0.96
CA PHE A 113 -2.61 1.49 2.38
C PHE A 113 -3.53 2.52 3.06
N ASP A 114 -3.34 3.82 2.81
CA ASP A 114 -4.25 4.87 3.28
C ASP A 114 -5.70 4.63 2.83
N THR A 115 -5.88 4.04 1.64
CA THR A 115 -7.20 3.72 1.12
C THR A 115 -7.78 2.45 1.75
N LEU A 116 -6.95 1.45 2.05
CA LEU A 116 -7.35 0.22 2.76
C LEU A 116 -7.76 0.48 4.20
N GLU A 117 -7.12 1.43 4.88
CA GLU A 117 -7.50 1.85 6.23
C GLU A 117 -8.94 2.41 6.24
N LYS A 118 -9.30 3.17 5.20
CA LYS A 118 -10.64 3.78 5.05
C LYS A 118 -11.66 2.81 4.46
N ASN A 119 -11.22 1.86 3.64
CA ASN A 119 -12.06 0.88 2.97
C ASN A 119 -11.40 -0.51 3.01
N PRO A 120 -11.73 -1.34 4.01
CA PRO A 120 -11.08 -2.62 4.21
C PRO A 120 -11.26 -3.63 3.07
N TYR A 121 -12.28 -3.43 2.23
CA TYR A 121 -12.68 -4.29 1.12
C TYR A 121 -12.18 -3.78 -0.24
N LEU A 122 -11.14 -2.93 -0.26
CA LEU A 122 -10.59 -2.38 -1.52
C LEU A 122 -10.26 -3.48 -2.55
N PHE A 123 -9.60 -4.55 -2.11
CA PHE A 123 -9.17 -5.65 -2.99
C PHE A 123 -10.32 -6.55 -3.46
N GLU A 124 -11.48 -6.51 -2.80
CA GLU A 124 -12.67 -7.26 -3.22
C GLU A 124 -13.44 -6.56 -4.33
N LYS A 125 -13.14 -5.28 -4.59
CA LYS A 125 -13.80 -4.53 -5.66
C LYS A 125 -13.44 -5.14 -7.01
N PRO A 126 -14.42 -5.46 -7.88
CA PRO A 126 -14.14 -5.99 -9.22
C PRO A 126 -13.19 -5.11 -10.03
N ALA A 127 -13.33 -3.79 -9.91
CA ALA A 127 -12.44 -2.82 -10.54
C ALA A 127 -10.96 -2.99 -10.15
N PHE A 128 -10.66 -3.49 -8.95
CA PHE A 128 -9.27 -3.78 -8.56
C PHE A 128 -8.69 -4.97 -9.34
N GLY A 129 -9.52 -5.98 -9.64
CA GLY A 129 -9.11 -7.14 -10.43
C GLY A 129 -8.67 -6.80 -11.86
N GLU A 130 -9.20 -5.72 -12.43
CA GLU A 130 -8.88 -5.25 -13.79
C GLU A 130 -7.42 -4.75 -13.96
N TYR A 131 -6.72 -4.54 -12.85
CA TYR A 131 -5.31 -4.13 -12.81
C TYR A 131 -4.33 -5.30 -12.85
N VAL A 132 -4.81 -6.53 -12.59
CA VAL A 132 -3.98 -7.74 -12.58
C VAL A 132 -3.84 -8.31 -14.00
N GLY A 133 -2.65 -8.81 -14.33
CA GLY A 133 -2.34 -9.42 -15.62
C GLY A 133 -2.00 -8.40 -16.70
N ARG A 134 -1.70 -7.15 -16.31
CA ARG A 134 -1.39 -6.07 -17.27
C ARG A 134 0.07 -6.07 -17.67
N THR A 135 0.97 -6.11 -16.70
CA THR A 135 2.41 -6.30 -16.93
C THR A 135 3.00 -7.09 -15.76
N LEU A 136 3.99 -7.94 -16.04
CA LEU A 136 4.61 -8.80 -15.02
C LEU A 136 5.17 -7.99 -13.83
N GLN A 137 5.70 -6.80 -14.09
CA GLN A 137 6.33 -5.96 -13.08
C GLN A 137 5.28 -5.28 -12.20
N PHE A 138 4.21 -4.77 -12.81
CA PHE A 138 3.09 -4.18 -12.09
C PHE A 138 2.35 -5.25 -11.27
N ASP A 139 2.17 -6.45 -11.82
CA ASP A 139 1.56 -7.57 -11.11
C ASP A 139 2.38 -7.98 -9.88
N LYS A 140 3.72 -8.07 -10.01
CA LYS A 140 4.61 -8.31 -8.86
C LYS A 140 4.46 -7.26 -7.79
N PHE A 141 4.36 -5.99 -8.17
CA PHE A 141 4.09 -4.89 -7.24
C PHE A 141 2.74 -5.07 -6.54
N LEU A 142 1.65 -5.32 -7.27
CA LEU A 142 0.32 -5.51 -6.68
C LEU A 142 0.30 -6.68 -5.70
N VAL A 143 0.88 -7.82 -6.08
CA VAL A 143 0.98 -9.01 -5.21
C VAL A 143 1.77 -8.68 -3.95
N TRP A 144 2.89 -7.98 -4.07
CA TRP A 144 3.67 -7.53 -2.93
C TRP A 144 2.87 -6.60 -2.00
N VAL A 145 2.15 -5.61 -2.53
CA VAL A 145 1.30 -4.72 -1.73
C VAL A 145 0.20 -5.49 -1.02
N MET A 146 -0.50 -6.39 -1.71
CA MET A 146 -1.53 -7.24 -1.12
C MET A 146 -0.97 -8.12 0.00
N ALA A 147 0.14 -8.81 -0.24
CA ALA A 147 0.78 -9.67 0.75
C ALA A 147 1.16 -8.90 2.03
N ASN A 148 1.74 -7.70 1.88
CA ASN A 148 2.07 -6.84 3.03
C ASN A 148 0.81 -6.37 3.78
N ALA A 149 -0.25 -5.99 3.07
CA ALA A 149 -1.51 -5.60 3.69
C ALA A 149 -2.12 -6.75 4.52
N TYR A 150 -2.14 -7.97 3.99
CA TYR A 150 -2.61 -9.15 4.72
C TYR A 150 -1.72 -9.51 5.90
N TYR A 151 -0.39 -9.51 5.71
CA TYR A 151 0.57 -9.77 6.78
C TYR A 151 0.38 -8.82 7.97
N ASN A 152 0.22 -7.52 7.68
CA ASN A 152 0.00 -6.50 8.72
C ASN A 152 -1.31 -6.74 9.48
N ARG A 153 -2.40 -7.11 8.79
CA ARG A 153 -3.68 -7.43 9.44
C ARG A 153 -3.61 -8.68 10.30
N VAL A 154 -3.03 -9.77 9.79
CA VAL A 154 -2.92 -11.04 10.53
C VAL A 154 -2.04 -10.86 11.77
N SER A 155 -0.94 -10.12 11.64
CA SER A 155 -0.02 -9.83 12.76
C SER A 155 -0.70 -9.00 13.87
N GLN A 156 -1.59 -8.08 13.51
CA GLN A 156 -2.39 -7.30 14.46
C GLN A 156 -3.50 -8.14 15.13
N CYS A 157 -4.02 -9.18 14.48
CA CYS A 157 -4.98 -10.10 15.10
C CYS A 157 -4.30 -11.09 16.07
N ALA A 158 -3.07 -11.51 15.78
CA ALA A 158 -2.33 -12.49 16.59
C ALA A 158 -1.95 -12.00 17.99
N CYS A 159 -1.88 -10.68 18.23
CA CYS A 159 -1.64 -10.11 19.55
C CYS A 159 -2.90 -9.94 20.41
N VAL A 160 -4.11 -10.03 19.84
CA VAL A 160 -5.37 -9.92 20.60
C VAL A 160 -5.84 -11.27 21.16
N GLY A 161 -5.41 -12.39 20.58
CA GLY A 161 -5.84 -13.74 20.98
C GLY A 161 -5.08 -14.40 22.14
N ARG A 162 -4.19 -13.69 22.86
CA ARG A 162 -3.28 -14.29 23.88
C ARG A 162 -3.45 -13.74 25.30
N LEU A 163 -4.67 -13.41 25.71
CA LEU A 163 -4.96 -13.00 27.10
C LEU A 163 -6.02 -13.82 27.85
N GLU A 164 -6.52 -14.92 27.29
CA GLU A 164 -7.38 -15.85 28.04
C GLU A 164 -6.72 -17.22 28.15
N GLY A 165 -5.71 -17.31 29.02
CA GLY A 165 -5.30 -18.57 29.62
C GLY A 165 -6.14 -18.85 30.87
N PRO A 166 -6.49 -20.11 31.17
CA PRO A 166 -7.31 -20.44 32.32
C PRO A 166 -6.59 -20.09 33.62
N VAL A 167 -7.27 -19.33 34.48
CA VAL A 167 -6.83 -19.04 35.85
C VAL A 167 -6.72 -20.37 36.60
N ALA A 168 -5.48 -20.84 36.78
CA ALA A 168 -5.18 -21.88 37.73
C ALA A 168 -5.39 -21.31 39.14
N VAL A 169 -6.53 -21.62 39.75
CA VAL A 169 -6.76 -21.35 41.18
C VAL A 169 -5.95 -22.38 41.96
N ALA A 170 -4.72 -21.99 42.30
CA ALA A 170 -3.89 -22.68 43.27
C ALA A 170 -4.57 -22.61 44.64
N GLY A 171 -4.75 -23.78 45.27
CA GLY A 171 -5.31 -23.90 46.61
C GLY A 171 -4.44 -23.23 47.66
N THR A 172 -5.08 -22.81 48.75
CA THR A 172 -4.42 -22.62 50.04
C THR A 172 -5.35 -23.14 51.13
N ILE A 173 -4.77 -24.01 51.95
CA ILE A 173 -5.34 -24.67 53.13
C ILE A 173 -5.22 -23.67 54.28
N GLU A 174 -6.23 -23.51 55.13
CA GLU A 174 -6.04 -23.19 56.55
C GLU A 174 -7.17 -23.84 57.36
N ALA A 175 -6.77 -24.51 58.44
CA ALA A 175 -7.59 -25.29 59.34
C ALA A 175 -8.25 -24.39 60.40
N GLY A 176 -9.50 -24.69 60.76
CA GLY A 176 -10.23 -23.99 61.82
C GLY A 176 -11.27 -24.89 62.45
N MET A 177 -10.87 -25.53 63.54
CA MET A 177 -11.57 -26.48 64.39
C MET A 177 -12.58 -25.78 65.31
N VAL A 178 -13.89 -26.09 65.25
CA VAL A 178 -14.81 -26.07 66.41
C VAL A 178 -15.93 -27.10 66.21
N ASP A 179 -16.09 -27.88 67.28
CA ASP A 179 -17.00 -28.98 67.56
C ASP A 179 -18.47 -28.57 67.73
N ASP A 180 -19.38 -29.50 67.43
CA ASP A 180 -20.52 -29.92 68.28
C ASP A 180 -21.74 -30.33 67.45
N GLY A 181 -22.30 -31.48 67.81
CA GLY A 181 -23.75 -31.62 67.79
C GLY A 181 -24.38 -32.42 66.67
N ARG A 182 -24.58 -33.72 66.98
CA ARG A 182 -25.88 -34.41 66.85
C ARG A 182 -26.16 -35.19 65.53
N ARG A 183 -25.83 -36.49 65.63
CA ARG A 183 -26.76 -37.65 65.60
C ARG A 183 -27.77 -37.77 64.42
N VAL A 184 -27.60 -38.85 63.64
CA VAL A 184 -28.53 -40.01 63.45
C VAL A 184 -28.69 -40.47 61.99
N ARG A 185 -28.07 -41.63 61.72
CA ARG A 185 -28.53 -42.87 61.04
C ARG A 185 -29.14 -42.85 59.62
N LYS A 186 -28.57 -43.80 58.84
CA LYS A 186 -29.21 -44.85 57.97
C LYS A 186 -29.87 -44.31 56.68
N ARG A 187 -29.76 -44.91 55.48
CA ARG A 187 -29.49 -46.27 54.96
C ARG A 187 -28.91 -46.09 53.53
N ARG A 188 -27.83 -46.77 53.15
CA ARG A 188 -27.78 -48.01 52.33
C ARG A 188 -28.54 -47.99 50.99
N ARG A 189 -27.73 -48.23 49.94
CA ARG A 189 -27.98 -49.05 48.72
C ARG A 189 -28.99 -48.47 47.72
N SER A 190 -28.82 -48.56 46.41
CA SER A 190 -27.94 -49.35 45.53
C SER A 190 -28.27 -48.93 44.09
N ASP A 191 -27.29 -49.06 43.19
CA ASP A 191 -27.36 -49.63 41.82
C ASP A 191 -28.47 -49.16 40.86
N ALA A 192 -28.33 -49.07 39.55
CA ALA A 192 -27.26 -49.08 38.57
C ALA A 192 -27.98 -48.82 37.22
N ALA A 193 -27.29 -48.19 36.27
CA ALA A 193 -27.43 -48.24 34.80
C ALA A 193 -28.83 -48.30 34.12
N PRO A 194 -29.10 -47.42 33.14
CA PRO A 194 -30.01 -47.71 32.03
C PRO A 194 -29.25 -48.25 30.82
N PRO A 195 -29.81 -49.19 30.03
CA PRO A 195 -29.38 -49.40 28.65
C PRO A 195 -30.38 -48.85 27.62
N ASP A 196 -29.78 -48.49 26.49
CA ASP A 196 -30.25 -48.34 25.11
C ASP A 196 -31.31 -47.26 24.75
#